data_AF-W7QCQ3-F1
#
_entry.id   AF-W7QCQ3-F1
#
_cell.length_a   1.000
_cell.length_b   1.000
_cell.length_c   1.000
_cell.angle_alpha   90.00
_cell.angle_beta   90.00
_cell.angle_gamma   90.00
#
_symmetry.space_group_name_H-M   'P 1'
#
loop_
_entity.id
_entity.type
_entity.pdbx_description
1 polymer ?
#
loop_
_entity_poly.entity_id
_entity_poly.type
_entity_poly.pdbx_seq_one_letter_code
_entity_poly.pdbx_strand_id
1 'polypeptide(L)'
;MNKSILGVALATAFVFAPNLSANVEHSASTAVKALEQNKKLAKLNLNTVSYEQLVKVPGIGKSRAKAVIAYIEKNGKLDSFEQLKSVKGIGKGTLNKLKQNFVIE
;
A
#
# COMPACT_ATOMS: atom_id res chain seq x y z
N MET A 1 -5.67 35.50 -45.36
CA MET A 1 -4.59 34.50 -45.18
C MET A 1 -3.38 35.06 -45.90
N ASN A 2 -2.61 35.95 -45.30
CA ASN A 2 -1.46 35.69 -44.44
C ASN A 2 -0.83 37.05 -44.03
N LYS A 3 0.09 37.02 -43.04
CA LYS A 3 0.88 38.12 -42.43
C LYS A 3 0.12 38.74 -41.24
N SER A 4 0.62 38.78 -40.01
CA SER A 4 1.96 39.25 -39.64
C SER A 4 2.44 38.69 -38.30
N ILE A 5 3.74 38.43 -38.32
CA ILE A 5 4.64 38.29 -37.19
C ILE A 5 4.80 39.69 -36.54
N LEU A 6 5.25 39.73 -35.29
CA LEU A 6 6.18 40.75 -34.76
C LEU A 6 5.56 41.99 -34.07
N GLY A 7 5.99 42.21 -32.81
CA GLY A 7 5.79 43.42 -32.00
C GLY A 7 5.58 43.01 -30.53
N VAL A 8 6.60 42.74 -29.72
CA VAL A 8 7.54 43.69 -29.09
C VAL A 8 6.86 44.97 -28.62
N ALA A 9 6.70 45.07 -27.31
CA ALA A 9 6.64 46.27 -26.46
C ALA A 9 5.71 45.94 -25.27
N LEU A 10 6.01 46.22 -24.01
CA LEU A 10 7.13 46.86 -23.36
C LEU A 10 6.90 46.45 -21.90
N ALA A 11 7.72 45.55 -21.35
CA ALA A 11 7.61 45.21 -19.94
C ALA A 11 8.04 46.45 -19.15
N THR A 12 7.06 47.24 -18.71
CA THR A 12 7.26 48.29 -17.71
C THR A 12 7.68 47.60 -16.43
N ALA A 13 8.97 47.64 -16.13
CA ALA A 13 9.51 47.13 -14.88
C ALA A 13 8.94 47.96 -13.72
N PHE A 14 7.85 47.47 -13.14
CA PHE A 14 7.27 48.02 -11.93
C PHE A 14 8.08 47.49 -10.74
N VAL A 15 8.64 48.45 -10.03
CA VAL A 15 9.44 48.35 -8.81
C VAL A 15 8.66 47.59 -7.74
N PHE A 16 9.27 46.62 -7.06
CA PHE A 16 8.98 46.37 -5.64
C PHE A 16 10.02 45.44 -5.01
N ALA A 17 10.93 45.98 -4.20
CA ALA A 17 11.70 45.19 -3.24
C ALA A 17 10.81 44.90 -2.02
N PRO A 18 10.91 43.70 -1.41
CA PRO A 18 11.22 43.73 0.01
C PRO A 18 12.11 42.57 0.51
N ASN A 19 13.02 42.97 1.41
CA ASN A 19 13.33 42.36 2.71
C ASN A 19 13.70 40.87 2.83
N LEU A 20 14.95 40.65 3.24
CA LEU A 20 15.32 40.18 4.59
C LEU A 20 14.34 39.22 5.28
N SER A 21 14.71 37.93 5.36
CA SER A 21 14.77 37.10 6.59
C SER A 21 14.76 35.61 6.26
N ALA A 22 15.36 34.83 7.18
CA ALA A 22 15.32 33.38 7.33
C ALA A 22 16.15 32.58 6.32
N ASN A 23 17.37 32.12 6.63
CA ASN A 23 17.66 31.12 7.65
C ASN A 23 16.42 30.29 8.02
N VAL A 24 16.19 29.17 7.32
CA VAL A 24 15.85 27.82 7.83
C VAL A 24 15.39 27.02 6.61
N GLU A 25 16.33 26.59 5.77
CA GLU A 25 16.07 25.58 4.72
C GLU A 25 16.36 24.15 5.22
N HIS A 26 16.31 23.95 6.55
CA HIS A 26 16.50 22.64 7.19
C HIS A 26 15.22 22.03 7.75
N SER A 27 14.04 22.48 7.29
CA SER A 27 12.74 21.90 7.69
C SER A 27 12.02 21.11 6.59
N ALA A 28 12.75 20.61 5.58
CA ALA A 28 12.19 19.70 4.57
C ALA A 28 12.28 18.20 4.95
N SER A 29 12.70 17.84 6.16
CA SER A 29 12.81 16.43 6.60
C SER A 29 11.55 15.88 7.29
N THR A 30 10.56 16.73 7.60
CA THR A 30 9.39 16.30 8.39
C THR A 30 8.10 16.13 7.58
N ALA A 31 8.12 16.37 6.26
CA ALA A 31 6.93 16.26 5.41
C ALA A 31 6.83 14.96 4.58
N VAL A 32 7.90 14.16 4.49
CA VAL A 32 7.87 12.90 3.71
C VAL A 32 7.49 11.66 4.52
N LYS A 33 7.46 11.74 5.86
CA LYS A 33 7.15 10.59 6.73
C LYS A 33 5.65 10.39 7.03
N ALA A 34 4.80 11.33 6.65
CA ALA A 34 3.35 11.27 6.91
C ALA A 34 2.55 10.64 5.75
N LEU A 35 3.11 10.54 4.54
CA LEU A 35 2.45 9.93 3.37
C LEU A 35 2.60 8.40 3.32
N GLU A 36 3.46 7.81 4.14
CA GLU A 36 3.58 6.36 4.29
C GLU A 36 2.50 5.74 5.21
N GLN A 37 1.55 6.52 5.71
CA GLN A 37 0.58 6.09 6.74
C GLN A 37 -0.76 5.60 6.17
N ASN A 38 -0.94 5.51 4.85
CA ASN A 38 -2.26 5.11 4.31
C ASN A 38 -2.24 4.23 3.06
N LYS A 39 -1.21 3.42 2.87
CA LYS A 39 -1.41 2.15 2.15
C LYS A 39 -1.98 1.11 3.12
N LYS A 40 -3.15 1.39 3.70
CA LYS A 40 -4.12 0.33 3.96
C LYS A 40 -4.55 -0.18 2.58
N LEU A 41 -3.63 -0.91 1.94
CA LEU A 41 -3.95 -1.92 0.94
C LEU A 41 -5.15 -2.62 1.53
N ALA A 42 -6.29 -2.58 0.83
CA ALA A 42 -7.48 -3.30 1.24
C ALA A 42 -7.08 -4.76 1.42
N LYS A 43 -6.74 -5.12 2.65
CA LYS A 43 -6.30 -6.47 2.99
C LYS A 43 -7.56 -7.30 2.82
N LEU A 44 -7.46 -8.34 2.02
CA LEU A 44 -8.60 -9.24 1.81
C LEU A 44 -8.86 -9.98 3.12
N ASN A 45 -10.14 -10.17 3.44
CA ASN A 45 -10.51 -10.97 4.60
C ASN A 45 -10.22 -12.45 4.31
N LEU A 46 -9.50 -13.10 5.21
CA LEU A 46 -9.09 -14.49 5.07
C LEU A 46 -10.26 -15.48 5.19
N ASN A 47 -11.36 -15.07 5.81
CA ASN A 47 -12.59 -15.85 5.89
C ASN A 47 -13.41 -15.83 4.59
N THR A 48 -13.21 -14.81 3.75
CA THR A 48 -13.97 -14.61 2.51
C THR A 48 -13.11 -14.75 1.25
N VAL A 49 -11.82 -15.06 1.40
CA VAL A 49 -10.88 -15.21 0.30
C VAL A 49 -11.13 -16.51 -0.47
N SER A 50 -11.08 -16.45 -1.80
CA SER A 50 -11.13 -17.65 -2.63
C SER A 50 -9.76 -18.34 -2.73
N TYR A 51 -9.76 -19.64 -3.05
CA TYR A 51 -8.55 -20.42 -3.27
C TYR A 51 -7.58 -19.74 -4.27
N GLU A 52 -8.11 -19.17 -5.35
CA GLU A 52 -7.30 -18.49 -6.37
C GLU A 52 -6.59 -17.25 -5.82
N GLN A 53 -7.26 -16.49 -4.96
CA GLN A 53 -6.68 -15.32 -4.31
C GLN A 53 -5.58 -15.71 -3.32
N LEU A 54 -5.73 -16.84 -2.63
CA LEU A 54 -4.66 -17.39 -1.79
C LEU A 54 -3.43 -17.80 -2.62
N VAL A 55 -3.62 -18.49 -3.74
CA VAL A 55 -2.51 -18.96 -4.60
C VAL A 55 -1.81 -17.82 -5.35
N LYS A 56 -2.50 -16.71 -5.61
CA LYS A 56 -1.90 -15.50 -6.20
C LYS A 56 -0.86 -14.84 -5.28
N VAL A 57 -0.90 -15.12 -3.97
CA VAL A 57 0.04 -14.52 -3.04
C VAL A 57 1.41 -15.20 -3.11
N PRO A 58 2.49 -14.46 -3.37
CA PRO A 58 3.83 -15.04 -3.43
C PRO A 58 4.22 -15.69 -2.11
N GLY A 59 4.55 -16.99 -2.16
CA GLY A 59 4.86 -17.82 -1.00
C GLY A 59 3.69 -18.66 -0.47
N ILE A 60 2.48 -18.48 -1.01
CA ILE A 60 1.33 -19.34 -0.75
C ILE A 60 1.04 -20.16 -2.01
N GLY A 61 1.45 -21.43 -1.97
CA GLY A 61 1.21 -22.36 -3.07
C GLY A 61 -0.13 -23.07 -2.94
N LYS A 62 -0.49 -23.83 -4.00
CA LYS A 62 -1.70 -24.66 -4.09
C LYS A 62 -1.96 -25.50 -2.83
N SER A 63 -0.94 -26.21 -2.33
CA SER A 63 -1.09 -27.04 -1.12
C SER A 63 -1.47 -26.24 0.13
N ARG A 64 -0.92 -25.03 0.29
CA ARG A 64 -1.17 -24.18 1.46
C ARG A 64 -2.54 -23.55 1.37
N ALA A 65 -2.90 -23.05 0.19
CA ALA A 65 -4.24 -22.52 -0.06
C ALA A 65 -5.32 -23.58 0.21
N LYS A 66 -5.12 -24.82 -0.29
CA LYS A 66 -6.03 -25.94 -0.02
C LYS A 66 -6.13 -26.26 1.48
N ALA A 67 -5.01 -26.20 2.20
CA ALA A 67 -5.00 -26.45 3.63
C ALA A 67 -5.72 -25.37 4.44
N VAL A 68 -5.62 -24.10 4.04
CA VAL A 68 -6.40 -22.99 4.64
C VAL A 68 -7.90 -23.20 4.40
N ILE A 69 -8.31 -23.46 3.16
CA ILE A 69 -9.72 -23.68 2.83
C ILE A 69 -10.26 -24.90 3.59
N ALA A 70 -9.54 -26.02 3.60
CA ALA A 70 -9.96 -27.22 4.35
C ALA A 70 -10.06 -26.97 5.86
N TYR A 71 -9.21 -26.10 6.41
CA TYR A 71 -9.33 -25.68 7.81
C TYR A 71 -10.61 -24.87 8.04
N ILE A 72 -10.92 -23.92 7.15
CA ILE A 72 -12.14 -23.11 7.22
C ILE A 72 -13.39 -23.97 7.04
N GLU A 73 -13.38 -24.94 6.12
CA GLU A 73 -14.50 -25.87 5.93
C GLU A 73 -14.74 -26.76 7.16
N LYS A 74 -13.67 -27.17 7.85
CA LYS A 74 -13.75 -28.05 9.02
C LYS A 74 -14.13 -27.31 10.30
N ASN A 75 -13.54 -26.13 10.52
CA ASN A 75 -13.68 -25.38 11.77
C ASN A 75 -14.62 -24.18 11.66
N GLY A 76 -15.02 -23.81 10.43
CA GLY A 76 -15.75 -22.60 10.13
C GLY A 76 -14.82 -21.40 9.97
N LYS A 77 -15.19 -20.28 10.58
CA LYS A 77 -14.41 -19.03 10.51
C LYS A 77 -13.08 -19.14 11.27
N LEU A 78 -12.06 -18.48 10.74
CA LEU A 78 -10.81 -18.18 11.42
C LEU A 78 -11.00 -16.95 12.31
N ASP A 79 -10.66 -17.10 13.58
CA ASP A 79 -10.60 -16.03 14.58
C ASP A 79 -9.20 -15.40 14.63
N SER A 80 -8.16 -16.21 14.37
CA SER A 80 -6.77 -15.76 14.40
C SER A 80 -5.93 -16.52 13.38
N PHE A 81 -4.91 -15.84 12.87
CA PHE A 81 -3.89 -16.47 12.02
C PHE A 81 -3.21 -17.65 12.75
N GLU A 82 -3.13 -17.63 14.08
CA GLU A 82 -2.45 -18.69 14.85
C GLU A 82 -3.12 -20.06 14.73
N GLN A 83 -4.43 -20.09 14.46
CA GLN A 83 -5.17 -21.32 14.17
C GLN A 83 -4.60 -22.09 12.97
N LEU A 84 -4.07 -21.35 11.98
CA LEU A 84 -3.43 -21.93 10.80
C LEU A 84 -2.07 -22.55 11.10
N LYS A 85 -1.45 -22.24 12.24
CA LYS A 85 -0.16 -22.82 12.63
C LYS A 85 -0.27 -24.33 12.95
N SER A 86 -1.46 -24.78 13.32
CA SER A 86 -1.79 -26.20 13.53
C SER A 86 -2.08 -26.95 12.22
N VAL A 87 -2.20 -26.23 11.09
CA VAL A 87 -2.48 -26.81 9.78
C VAL A 87 -1.21 -27.35 9.15
N LYS A 88 -1.23 -28.64 8.77
CA LYS A 88 -0.10 -29.32 8.14
C LYS A 88 0.28 -28.59 6.83
N GLY A 89 1.51 -28.07 6.78
CA GLY A 89 2.06 -27.36 5.62
C GLY A 89 2.06 -25.83 5.73
N ILE A 90 1.47 -25.25 6.79
CA ILE A 90 1.54 -23.81 7.08
C ILE A 90 2.61 -23.57 8.14
N GLY A 91 3.79 -23.16 7.67
CA GLY A 91 4.90 -22.77 8.54
C GLY A 91 4.88 -21.27 8.89
N LYS A 92 5.81 -20.85 9.75
CA LYS A 92 5.99 -19.44 10.15
C LYS A 92 6.12 -18.49 8.95
N GLY A 93 6.82 -18.91 7.89
CA GLY A 93 6.99 -18.10 6.67
C GLY A 93 5.68 -17.84 5.95
N THR A 94 4.89 -18.88 5.70
CA THR A 94 3.56 -18.77 5.09
C THR A 94 2.62 -17.94 5.96
N LEU A 95 2.64 -18.19 7.26
CA LEU A 95 1.83 -17.45 8.22
C LEU A 95 2.13 -15.95 8.18
N ASN A 96 3.40 -15.57 8.09
CA ASN A 96 3.77 -14.17 7.95
C ASN A 96 3.27 -13.57 6.63
N LYS A 97 3.41 -14.29 5.51
CA LYS A 97 2.84 -13.84 4.21
C LYS A 97 1.32 -13.67 4.28
N LEU A 98 0.63 -14.57 4.98
CA LEU A 98 -0.80 -14.44 5.22
C LEU A 98 -1.13 -13.17 6.01
N LYS A 99 -0.46 -12.93 7.14
CA LYS A 99 -0.65 -11.73 7.99
C LYS A 99 -0.36 -10.40 7.27
N GLN A 100 0.55 -10.42 6.30
CA GLN A 100 0.93 -9.23 5.53
C GLN A 100 -0.13 -8.87 4.47
N ASN A 101 -0.74 -9.88 3.83
CA ASN A 101 -1.66 -9.68 2.69
C ASN A 101 -3.15 -9.77 3.07
N PHE A 102 -3.48 -10.43 4.17
CA PHE A 102 -4.86 -10.68 4.60
C PHE A 102 -5.13 -10.11 6.00
N VAL A 103 -6.40 -9.95 6.31
CA VAL A 103 -6.93 -9.62 7.64
C VAL A 103 -7.98 -10.64 8.05
N ILE A 104 -8.27 -10.66 9.35
CA ILE A 104 -9.40 -11.38 9.92
C ILE A 104 -10.25 -10.29 10.58
N GLU A 105 -11.53 -10.27 10.25
CA GLU A 105 -12.56 -9.40 10.86
C GLU A 105 -13.62 -10.26 11.53
#